data_AF-R6R5N6-F1
#
_entry.id   AF-R6R5N6-F1
#
_cell.length_a   1.000
_cell.length_b   1.000
_cell.length_c   1.000
_cell.angle_alpha   90.00
_cell.angle_beta   90.00
_cell.angle_gamma   90.00
#
_symmetry.space_group_name_H-M   'P 1'
#
loop_
_entity.id
_entity.type
_entity.pdbx_description
1 polymer ?
#
loop_
_entity_poly.entity_id
_entity_poly.type
_entity_poly.pdbx_seq_one_letter_code
_entity_poly.pdbx_strand_id
1 'polypeptide(L)' 'MNYSSYSEFAIKRKELYEGKVTKIPCPECSGGYISKSNDPKKKSNNTFYCDKCNMKIIVN' A
#
# COMPACT_ATOMS: atom_id res chain seq x y z
N MET A 1 18.02 5.28 -13.48
CA MET A 1 17.21 5.56 -12.26
C MET A 1 15.75 5.43 -12.64
N ASN A 2 15.06 4.42 -12.12
CA ASN A 2 13.72 4.02 -12.57
C ASN A 2 12.65 4.94 -11.93
N TYR A 3 12.53 6.17 -12.44
CA TYR A 3 11.54 7.15 -12.02
C TYR A 3 10.09 6.74 -12.39
N SER A 4 9.96 5.72 -13.26
CA SER A 4 8.67 5.19 -13.73
C SER A 4 7.95 4.41 -12.62
N SER A 5 8.66 3.54 -11.88
CA SER A 5 8.04 2.77 -10.79
C SER A 5 7.54 3.61 -9.62
N TYR A 6 8.15 4.75 -9.33
CA TYR A 6 7.72 5.61 -8.22
C TYR A 6 6.38 6.30 -8.52
N SER A 7 6.23 6.78 -9.76
CA SER A 7 4.99 7.39 -10.26
C SER A 7 3.84 6.36 -10.28
N GLU A 8 4.13 5.14 -10.75
CA GLU A 8 3.14 4.07 -10.82
C GLU A 8 2.68 3.60 -9.43
N PHE A 9 3.60 3.58 -8.46
CA PHE A 9 3.29 3.27 -7.07
C PHE A 9 2.41 4.35 -6.42
N ALA A 10 2.65 5.63 -6.71
CA ALA A 10 1.83 6.72 -6.20
C ALA A 10 0.38 6.64 -6.74
N ILE A 11 0.21 6.31 -8.02
CA ILE A 11 -1.11 6.11 -8.64
C ILE A 11 -1.83 4.94 -7.96
N LYS A 12 -1.18 3.78 -7.88
CA LYS A 12 -1.75 2.57 -7.25
C LYS A 12 -2.08 2.78 -5.77
N ARG A 13 -1.29 3.57 -5.03
CA ARG A 13 -1.61 3.97 -3.64
C ARG A 13 -2.89 4.78 -3.54
N LYS A 14 -3.12 5.73 -4.46
CA LYS A 14 -4.36 6.51 -4.50
C LYS A 14 -5.55 5.60 -4.85
N GLU A 15 -5.39 4.73 -5.83
CA GLU A 15 -6.42 3.75 -6.19
C GLU A 15 -6.76 2.80 -5.04
N LEU A 16 -5.76 2.40 -4.24
CA LEU A 16 -5.95 1.58 -3.04
C LEU A 16 -6.77 2.30 -1.97
N TYR A 17 -6.56 3.62 -1.82
CA TYR A 17 -7.33 4.46 -0.92
C TYR A 17 -8.77 4.69 -1.40
N GLU A 18 -8.96 4.93 -2.70
CA GLU A 18 -10.29 5.05 -3.30
C GLU A 18 -11.04 3.71 -3.41
N GLY A 19 -10.38 2.59 -3.05
CA GLY A 19 -10.97 1.25 -3.12
C GLY A 19 -11.07 0.70 -4.55
N LYS A 20 -10.43 1.34 -5.54
CA LYS A 20 -10.32 0.85 -6.93
C LYS A 20 -9.47 -0.41 -7.02
N VAL A 21 -8.45 -0.51 -6.16
CA VAL A 21 -7.66 -1.73 -5.96
C VAL A 21 -7.68 -2.12 -4.49
N THR A 22 -7.55 -3.42 -4.20
CA THR A 22 -7.57 -3.95 -2.82
C THR A 22 -6.18 -4.23 -2.26
N LYS A 23 -5.18 -4.35 -3.14
CA LYS A 23 -3.79 -4.61 -2.80
C LYS A 23 -2.84 -4.03 -3.86
N ILE A 24 -1.68 -3.56 -3.43
CA ILE A 24 -0.61 -3.09 -4.33
C ILE A 24 0.70 -3.82 -3.98
N PRO A 25 1.62 -4.03 -4.93
CA PRO A 25 2.91 -4.65 -4.63
C PRO A 25 3.72 -3.76 -3.67
N CYS A 26 4.40 -4.39 -2.72
CA CYS A 26 5.27 -3.70 -1.79
C CYS A 26 6.58 -3.28 -2.48
N PRO A 27 7.00 -2.01 -2.39
CA PRO A 27 8.25 -1.56 -2.99
C PRO A 27 9.48 -1.99 -2.18
N GLU A 28 9.32 -2.17 -0.86
CA GLU A 28 10.39 -2.53 0.07
C GLU A 28 10.69 -4.03 0.06
N CYS A 29 9.71 -4.88 -0.26
CA CYS A 29 9.93 -6.32 -0.32
C CYS A 29 9.40 -6.90 -1.63
N SER A 30 10.28 -7.62 -2.33
CA SER A 30 9.90 -8.36 -3.52
C SER A 30 9.00 -9.53 -3.12
N GLY A 31 7.72 -9.43 -3.48
CA GLY A 31 6.72 -10.48 -3.25
C GLY A 31 5.80 -10.30 -2.05
N GLY A 32 5.79 -9.11 -1.42
CA GLY A 32 4.74 -8.72 -0.47
C GLY A 32 3.68 -7.83 -1.13
N TYR A 33 2.49 -7.78 -0.53
CA TYR A 33 1.40 -6.89 -0.96
C TYR A 33 0.95 -6.00 0.19
N ILE A 34 0.65 -4.76 -0.16
CA ILE A 34 0.15 -3.72 0.74
C ILE A 34 -1.35 -3.62 0.56
N SER A 35 -2.07 -3.86 1.65
CA SER A 35 -3.53 -3.83 1.69
C SER A 35 -4.03 -3.19 2.98
N LYS A 36 -5.32 -2.87 3.01
CA LYS A 36 -5.95 -2.31 4.22
C LYS A 36 -5.95 -3.39 5.30
N SER A 37 -5.50 -3.05 6.50
CA SER A 37 -5.61 -3.97 7.63
C SER A 37 -7.07 -4.04 8.10
N ASN A 38 -7.59 -5.26 8.24
CA ASN A 38 -8.89 -5.53 8.84
C ASN A 38 -8.84 -5.55 10.38
N ASP A 39 -7.63 -5.52 10.94
CA ASP A 39 -7.45 -5.50 12.39
C ASP A 39 -7.99 -4.17 12.97
N PRO A 40 -8.95 -4.21 13.91
CA PRO A 40 -9.60 -3.02 14.44
C PRO A 40 -8.64 -2.07 15.18
N LYS A 41 -7.49 -2.55 15.69
CA LYS A 41 -6.46 -1.70 16.31
C LYS A 41 -5.58 -1.02 15.26
N LYS A 42 -5.47 -1.59 14.07
CA LYS A 42 -4.75 -1.02 12.90
C LYS A 42 -5.67 -0.36 11.88
N LYS A 43 -6.99 -0.34 12.13
CA LYS A 43 -8.03 0.20 11.25
C LYS A 43 -8.02 1.73 11.30
N SER A 44 -7.02 2.31 10.63
CA SER A 44 -7.04 3.71 10.26
C SER A 44 -7.51 3.81 8.80
N ASN A 45 -8.40 4.76 8.51
CA ASN A 45 -9.02 4.89 7.18
C ASN A 45 -8.00 5.05 6.05
N ASN A 46 -6.81 5.54 6.41
CA ASN A 46 -5.76 5.96 5.49
C ASN A 46 -4.47 5.14 5.65
N THR A 47 -4.48 4.06 6.44
CA THR A 47 -3.29 3.26 6.71
C THR A 47 -3.39 1.86 6.09
N PHE A 48 -2.35 1.51 5.34
CA PHE A 48 -2.20 0.23 4.66
C PHE A 48 -0.90 -0.44 5.11
N TYR A 49 -0.87 -1.76 5.13
CA TYR A 49 0.27 -2.52 5.63
C TYR A 49 0.68 -3.60 4.64
N CYS A 50 1.98 -3.80 4.49
CA CYS A 50 2.51 -4.97 3.81
C CYS A 50 2.34 -6.23 4.66
N ASP A 51 1.82 -7.29 4.07
CA ASP A 51 1.67 -8.62 4.71
C ASP A 51 3.03 -9.24 5.12
N LYS A 52 4.08 -9.07 4.32
CA LYS A 52 5.38 -9.71 4.58
C LYS A 52 6.30 -8.92 5.51
N CYS A 53 6.53 -7.65 5.18
CA CYS A 53 7.50 -6.82 5.89
C CYS A 53 6.87 -5.87 6.90
N ASN A 54 5.54 -5.91 7.09
CA ASN A 54 4.79 -4.98 7.95
C ASN A 54 5.02 -3.49 7.62
N MET A 55 5.49 -3.17 6.41
CA MET A 55 5.66 -1.79 5.93
C MET A 55 4.33 -1.05 6.02
N LYS A 56 4.32 0.08 6.74
CA LYS A 56 3.15 0.94 6.91
C LYS A 56 3.16 2.03 5.84
N ILE A 57 2.03 2.21 5.18
CA ILE A 57 1.79 3.30 4.24
C ILE A 57 0.62 4.12 4.72
N ILE A 58 0.83 5.43 4.82
CA ILE A 58 -0.21 6.39 5.14
C ILE A 58 -0.50 7.18 3.86
N VAL A 59 -1.76 7.28 3.48
CA VAL A 59 -2.22 8.11 2.36
C VAL A 59 -2.88 9.35 2.97
N ASN A 60 -2.25 10.52 2.85
CA ASN A 60 -2.79 11.76 3.41
C ASN A 60 -3.54 12.58 2.36
#